data_AF-A0A7X6PML3-F1
#
_entry.id   AF-A0A7X6PML3-F1
#
_cell.length_a   1.000
_cell.length_b   1.000
_cell.length_c   1.000
_cell.angle_alpha   90.00
_cell.angle_beta   90.00
_cell.angle_gamma   90.00
#
_symmetry.space_group_name_H-M   'P 1'
#
loop_
_entity.id
_entity.type
_entity.pdbx_description
1 polymer ?
#
loop_
_entity_poly.entity_id
_entity_poly.type
_entity_poly.pdbx_seq_one_letter_code
_entity_poly.pdbx_strand_id
1 'polypeptide(L)'
;MVITVLHACDTLRTDAPLVQCLTNTVAAALSANVLLAAGASPAMIDTPEEAGDFARLAAGVLVNVGTPTAARYEAMRAAVRGATDMDTPWVLDPVGAGVLGHRTRFVRSLLADATLAAPTAIRGNASEIAALGGGGTGGRGVDTAHRVTDA
;
A
#
# COMPACT_ATOMS: atom_id res chain seq x y z
N MET A 1 -23.22 -7.80 2.59
CA MET A 1 -23.45 -6.41 3.03
C MET A 1 -22.94 -5.51 1.92
N VAL A 2 -23.83 -5.03 1.04
CA VAL A 2 -23.44 -4.21 -0.11
C VAL A 2 -23.31 -2.78 0.39
N ILE A 3 -22.09 -2.38 0.77
CA ILE A 3 -21.77 -0.95 0.88
C ILE A 3 -21.80 -0.44 -0.56
N THR A 4 -22.79 0.40 -0.89
CA THR A 4 -22.81 1.08 -2.17
C THR A 4 -21.63 2.05 -2.24
N VAL A 5 -21.10 2.32 -3.43
CA VAL A 5 -19.98 3.28 -3.61
C VAL A 5 -20.33 4.63 -2.99
N LEU A 6 -21.60 5.06 -3.11
CA LEU A 6 -22.10 6.28 -2.51
C LEU A 6 -21.99 6.26 -0.97
N HIS A 7 -22.41 5.17 -0.33
CA HIS A 7 -22.29 5.02 1.12
C HIS A 7 -20.83 5.08 1.56
N ALA A 8 -19.92 4.39 0.88
CA ALA A 8 -18.49 4.43 1.22
C ALA A 8 -17.91 5.86 1.10
N CYS A 9 -18.29 6.60 0.05
CA CYS A 9 -17.88 7.99 -0.12
C CYS A 9 -18.44 8.90 0.99
N ASP A 10 -19.69 8.69 1.40
CA ASP A 10 -20.31 9.48 2.47
C ASP A 10 -19.63 9.18 3.81
N THR A 11 -19.42 7.91 4.16
CA THR A 11 -18.67 7.50 5.36
C THR A 11 -17.27 8.12 5.39
N LEU A 12 -16.53 8.04 4.27
CA LEU A 12 -15.18 8.61 4.20
C LEU A 12 -15.17 10.11 4.46
N ARG A 13 -16.16 10.85 3.94
CA ARG A 13 -16.27 12.30 4.17
C ARG A 13 -16.72 12.65 5.58
N THR A 14 -17.61 11.86 6.17
CA THR A 14 -18.11 12.08 7.54
C THR A 14 -17.03 11.79 8.56
N ASP A 15 -16.29 10.68 8.40
CA ASP A 15 -15.28 10.24 9.36
C ASP A 15 -13.95 10.99 9.18
N ALA A 16 -13.69 11.51 7.98
CA ALA A 16 -12.46 12.22 7.60
C ALA A 16 -11.17 11.51 8.08
N PRO A 17 -10.98 10.23 7.70
CA PRO A 17 -9.97 9.38 8.31
C PRO A 17 -8.54 9.92 8.12
N LEU A 18 -7.73 9.81 9.17
CA LEU A 18 -6.29 10.09 9.12
C LEU A 18 -5.57 8.93 8.43
N VAL A 19 -4.97 9.18 7.26
CA VAL A 19 -4.30 8.16 6.45
C VAL A 19 -2.80 8.43 6.39
N GLN A 20 -2.00 7.53 6.98
CA GLN A 20 -0.56 7.58 6.82
C GLN A 20 -0.16 7.08 5.43
N CYS A 21 0.65 7.86 4.72
CA CYS A 21 1.08 7.55 3.36
C CYS A 21 2.60 7.42 3.28
N LEU A 22 3.09 6.18 3.28
CA LEU A 22 4.48 5.87 2.91
C LEU A 22 4.50 5.55 1.42
N THR A 23 4.58 6.59 0.59
CA THR A 23 4.48 6.48 -0.87
C THR A 23 5.70 7.00 -1.61
N ASN A 24 5.73 6.75 -2.92
CA ASN A 24 6.81 7.18 -3.79
C ASN A 24 6.83 8.70 -3.95
N THR A 25 8.01 9.27 -4.20
CA THR A 25 8.21 10.73 -4.29
C THR A 25 7.48 11.36 -5.48
N VAL A 26 7.22 10.58 -6.53
CA VAL A 26 6.55 11.05 -7.73
C VAL A 26 5.05 11.28 -7.47
N ALA A 27 4.43 10.44 -6.65
CA ALA A 27 2.99 10.47 -6.39
C ALA A 27 2.61 11.18 -5.09
N ALA A 28 3.53 11.43 -4.16
CA ALA A 28 3.23 11.93 -2.81
C ALA A 28 2.28 13.14 -2.77
N ALA A 29 2.59 14.19 -3.55
CA ALA A 29 1.75 15.39 -3.61
C ALA A 29 0.35 15.11 -4.20
N LEU A 30 0.28 14.27 -5.24
CA LEU A 30 -0.98 13.89 -5.87
C LEU A 30 -1.83 13.04 -4.92
N SER A 31 -1.23 12.05 -4.25
CA SER A 31 -1.89 11.21 -3.25
C SER A 31 -2.50 12.04 -2.14
N ALA A 32 -1.76 13.03 -1.62
CA ALA A 32 -2.28 13.93 -0.59
C ALA A 32 -3.49 14.74 -1.09
N ASN A 33 -3.36 15.36 -2.26
CA ASN A 33 -4.46 16.16 -2.82
C ASN A 33 -5.70 15.32 -3.15
N VAL A 34 -5.53 14.08 -3.61
CA VAL A 34 -6.64 13.16 -3.86
C VAL A 34 -7.34 12.77 -2.56
N LEU A 35 -6.58 12.46 -1.49
CA LEU A 35 -7.14 12.15 -0.18
C LEU A 35 -7.90 13.35 0.41
N LEU A 36 -7.33 14.55 0.33
CA LEU A 36 -8.00 15.78 0.74
C LEU A 36 -9.29 16.03 -0.05
N ALA A 37 -9.25 15.88 -1.38
CA ALA A 37 -10.42 16.05 -2.24
C ALA A 37 -11.50 15.00 -1.96
N ALA A 38 -11.11 13.80 -1.55
CA ALA A 38 -12.04 12.75 -1.15
C ALA A 38 -12.69 13.04 0.22
N GLY A 39 -12.06 13.84 1.07
CA GLY A 39 -12.52 14.18 2.43
C GLY A 39 -11.70 13.55 3.55
N ALA A 40 -10.62 12.84 3.24
CA ALA A 40 -9.70 12.25 4.22
C ALA A 40 -8.58 13.23 4.61
N SER A 41 -7.84 12.89 5.66
CA SER A 41 -6.68 13.65 6.14
C SER A 41 -5.38 12.88 5.86
N PRO A 42 -4.58 13.27 4.85
CA PRO A 42 -3.32 12.59 4.55
C PRO A 42 -2.17 13.04 5.45
N ALA A 43 -1.29 12.11 5.80
CA ALA A 43 -0.02 12.40 6.47
C ALA A 43 1.14 11.58 5.90
N MET A 44 2.17 12.26 5.40
CA MET A 44 3.34 11.64 4.77
C MET A 44 4.48 11.46 5.78
N ILE A 45 4.22 10.69 6.84
CA ILE A 45 5.21 10.37 7.88
C ILE A 45 5.95 9.09 7.47
N ASP A 46 7.17 9.27 6.94
CA ASP A 46 7.98 8.21 6.32
C ASP A 46 9.40 8.07 6.92
N THR A 47 9.62 8.59 8.13
CA THR A 47 10.86 8.40 8.91
C THR A 47 10.80 7.09 9.72
N PRO A 48 11.89 6.31 9.82
CA PRO A 48 11.90 5.09 10.64
C PRO A 48 11.48 5.29 12.09
N GLU A 49 11.84 6.43 12.66
CA GLU A 49 11.66 6.78 14.06
C GLU A 49 10.19 7.08 14.40
N GLU A 50 9.43 7.66 13.46
CA GLU A 50 8.06 8.14 13.73
C GLU A 50 7.00 7.27 13.04
N ALA A 51 7.36 6.55 11.97
CA ALA A 51 6.39 5.88 11.12
C ALA A 51 5.56 4.82 11.86
N GLY A 52 6.17 4.09 12.80
CA GLY A 52 5.45 3.11 13.61
C GLY A 52 4.48 3.76 14.60
N ASP A 53 4.91 4.80 15.29
CA ASP A 53 4.07 5.49 16.28
C ASP A 53 2.91 6.23 15.62
N PHE A 54 3.14 6.81 14.44
CA PHE A 54 2.06 7.41 13.66
C PHE A 54 1.05 6.37 13.16
N ALA A 55 1.50 5.18 12.75
CA ALA A 55 0.61 4.10 12.30
C ALA A 55 -0.37 3.64 13.39
N ARG A 56 0.01 3.72 14.67
CA ARG A 56 -0.87 3.41 15.82
C ARG A 56 -2.03 4.40 15.98
N LEU A 57 -1.87 5.61 15.46
CA LEU A 57 -2.84 6.71 15.56
C LEU A 57 -3.68 6.87 14.29
N ALA A 58 -3.18 6.36 13.16
CA ALA A 58 -3.85 6.48 11.88
C ALA A 58 -5.10 5.60 11.81
N ALA A 59 -6.09 6.03 11.03
CA ALA A 59 -7.25 5.22 10.67
C ALA A 59 -6.93 4.22 9.54
N GLY A 60 -5.83 4.43 8.82
CA GLY A 60 -5.32 3.50 7.82
C GLY A 60 -3.91 3.86 7.35
N VAL A 61 -3.19 2.86 6.83
CA VAL A 61 -1.80 3.01 6.37
C VAL A 61 -1.67 2.56 4.91
N LEU A 62 -1.05 3.39 4.07
CA LEU A 62 -0.62 3.01 2.73
C LEU A 62 0.89 2.75 2.71
N VAL A 63 1.27 1.56 2.27
CA VAL A 63 2.66 1.18 1.98
C VAL A 63 2.82 0.99 0.47
N ASN A 64 3.36 2.01 -0.20
CA ASN A 64 3.70 1.96 -1.61
C ASN A 64 5.23 1.90 -1.77
N VAL A 65 5.73 0.81 -2.35
CA VAL A 65 7.18 0.53 -2.46
C VAL A 65 7.81 1.13 -3.73
N GLY A 66 7.20 2.18 -4.29
CA GLY A 66 7.76 2.94 -5.39
C GLY A 66 8.85 3.90 -4.90
N THR A 67 9.99 3.95 -5.61
CA THR A 67 11.16 4.80 -5.29
C THR A 67 11.62 4.82 -3.81
N PRO A 68 11.70 3.68 -3.10
CA PRO A 68 12.12 3.67 -1.70
C PRO A 68 13.63 3.86 -1.59
N THR A 69 14.04 4.60 -0.55
CA THR A 69 15.40 4.61 -0.03
C THR A 69 15.54 3.51 1.03
N ALA A 70 16.77 3.23 1.49
CA ALA A 70 16.98 2.28 2.59
C ALA A 70 16.17 2.67 3.86
N ALA A 71 16.24 3.95 4.26
CA ALA A 71 15.47 4.48 5.37
C ALA A 71 13.95 4.31 5.17
N ARG A 72 13.43 4.49 3.96
CA ARG A 72 12.00 4.27 3.71
C ARG A 72 11.58 2.81 3.84
N TYR A 73 12.44 1.86 3.51
CA TYR A 73 12.12 0.44 3.76
C TYR A 73 12.02 0.14 5.26
N GLU A 74 12.87 0.76 6.07
CA GLU A 74 12.81 0.66 7.53
C GLU A 74 11.53 1.30 8.07
N ALA A 75 11.19 2.51 7.61
CA ALA A 75 9.94 3.20 7.95
C ALA A 75 8.69 2.40 7.56
N MET A 76 8.67 1.78 6.38
CA MET A 76 7.57 0.90 5.95
C MET A 76 7.40 -0.29 6.88
N ARG A 77 8.50 -0.93 7.31
CA ARG A 77 8.41 -2.04 8.28
C ARG A 77 7.94 -1.54 9.65
N ALA A 78 8.41 -0.37 10.09
CA ALA A 78 7.97 0.24 11.34
C ALA A 78 6.48 0.57 11.32
N ALA A 79 5.98 1.17 10.22
CA ALA A 79 4.57 1.48 10.03
C ALA A 79 3.69 0.21 10.04
N VAL A 80 4.10 -0.86 9.33
CA VAL A 80 3.34 -2.12 9.34
C VAL A 80 3.31 -2.75 10.74
N ARG A 81 4.41 -2.66 11.51
CA ARG A 81 4.42 -3.09 12.92
C ARG A 81 3.47 -2.25 13.77
N GLY A 82 3.55 -0.92 13.67
CA GLY A 82 2.64 -0.04 14.40
C GLY A 82 1.17 -0.27 14.06
N ALA A 83 0.87 -0.54 12.78
CA ALA A 83 -0.46 -0.91 12.33
C ALA A 83 -0.89 -2.28 12.87
N THR A 84 0.02 -3.25 12.92
CA THR A 84 -0.23 -4.58 13.52
C THR A 84 -0.58 -4.46 15.01
N ASP A 85 0.14 -3.63 15.75
CA ASP A 85 -0.04 -3.49 17.20
C ASP A 85 -1.41 -2.89 17.59
N MET A 86 -2.06 -2.17 16.67
CA MET A 86 -3.35 -1.49 16.88
C MET A 86 -4.49 -2.01 15.99
N ASP A 87 -4.26 -3.10 15.25
CA ASP A 87 -5.18 -3.61 14.22
C ASP A 87 -5.59 -2.54 13.18
N THR A 88 -4.73 -1.55 12.93
CA THR A 88 -4.96 -0.50 11.93
C THR A 88 -4.93 -1.14 10.53
N PRO A 89 -5.96 -0.96 9.69
CA PRO A 89 -5.96 -1.52 8.36
C PRO A 89 -4.86 -0.90 7.50
N TRP A 90 -4.15 -1.73 6.76
CA TRP A 90 -3.07 -1.28 5.88
C TRP A 90 -3.16 -1.87 4.49
N VAL A 91 -2.76 -1.06 3.50
CA VAL A 91 -2.81 -1.40 2.08
C VAL A 91 -1.40 -1.46 1.53
N LEU A 92 -1.12 -2.53 0.80
CA LEU A 92 0.14 -2.70 0.07
C LEU A 92 -0.04 -2.35 -1.40
N ASP A 93 0.81 -1.46 -1.91
CA ASP A 93 0.99 -1.18 -3.33
C ASP A 93 2.41 -1.62 -3.75
N PRO A 94 2.56 -2.79 -4.40
CA PRO A 94 3.85 -3.46 -4.61
C PRO A 94 4.60 -2.95 -5.85
N VAL A 95 4.53 -1.64 -6.16
CA VAL A 95 5.07 -1.04 -7.40
C VAL A 95 6.42 -1.61 -7.83
N GLY A 96 6.45 -2.29 -8.98
CA GLY A 96 7.66 -2.86 -9.58
C GLY A 96 8.13 -4.19 -8.97
N ALA A 97 7.36 -4.80 -8.08
CA ALA A 97 7.56 -6.20 -7.69
C ALA A 97 7.45 -7.13 -8.92
N GLY A 98 8.22 -8.20 -8.93
CA GLY A 98 8.37 -9.11 -10.08
C GLY A 98 9.44 -8.69 -11.07
N VAL A 99 9.61 -7.38 -11.30
CA VAL A 99 10.65 -6.84 -12.19
C VAL A 99 11.90 -6.47 -11.40
N LEU A 100 11.74 -5.77 -10.27
CA LEU A 100 12.84 -5.28 -9.46
C LEU A 100 13.09 -6.22 -8.27
N GLY A 101 14.21 -6.95 -8.32
CA GLY A 101 14.52 -8.01 -7.35
C GLY A 101 14.56 -7.54 -5.89
N HIS A 102 15.09 -6.35 -5.62
CA HIS A 102 15.13 -5.81 -4.26
C HIS A 102 13.72 -5.48 -3.71
N ARG A 103 12.89 -4.77 -4.50
CA ARG A 103 11.48 -4.49 -4.13
C ARG A 103 10.69 -5.77 -3.91
N THR A 104 10.88 -6.75 -4.81
CA THR A 104 10.21 -8.06 -4.72
C THR A 104 10.56 -8.76 -3.40
N ARG A 105 11.85 -8.80 -3.03
CA ARG A 105 12.27 -9.40 -1.75
C ARG A 105 11.69 -8.65 -0.55
N PHE A 106 11.72 -7.33 -0.57
CA PHE A 106 11.14 -6.53 0.52
C PHE A 106 9.65 -6.81 0.70
N VAL A 107 8.85 -6.72 -0.38
CA VAL A 107 7.40 -6.99 -0.32
C VAL A 107 7.12 -8.41 0.20
N ARG A 108 7.81 -9.42 -0.34
CA ARG A 108 7.66 -10.79 0.13
C ARG A 108 8.05 -10.96 1.60
N SER A 109 9.07 -10.21 2.07
CA SER A 109 9.46 -10.24 3.48
C SER A 109 8.42 -9.63 4.42
N LEU A 110 7.62 -8.66 3.96
CA LEU A 110 6.48 -8.15 4.74
C LEU A 110 5.36 -9.18 4.78
N LEU A 111 5.04 -9.78 3.64
CA LEU A 111 3.94 -10.75 3.52
C LEU A 111 4.23 -12.09 4.22
N ALA A 112 5.49 -12.50 4.33
CA ALA A 112 5.89 -13.77 4.96
C ALA A 112 6.17 -13.66 6.47
N ASP A 113 6.20 -12.44 7.03
CA ASP A 113 6.47 -12.23 8.45
C ASP A 113 5.19 -12.48 9.26
N ALA A 114 5.12 -13.66 9.89
CA ALA A 114 3.96 -14.08 10.69
C ALA A 114 3.73 -13.23 11.96
N THR A 115 4.65 -12.33 12.31
CA THR A 115 4.47 -11.38 13.41
C THR A 115 3.77 -10.10 12.98
N LEU A 116 3.56 -9.90 11.67
CA LEU A 116 2.86 -8.75 11.11
C LEU A 116 1.44 -9.14 10.72
N ALA A 117 0.50 -8.21 10.87
CA ALA A 117 -0.82 -8.34 10.29
C ALA A 117 -0.72 -8.40 8.76
N ALA A 118 -1.50 -9.29 8.14
CA ALA A 118 -1.64 -9.31 6.68
C ALA A 118 -2.25 -7.98 6.19
N PRO A 119 -1.89 -7.49 4.99
CA PRO A 119 -2.51 -6.30 4.44
C PRO A 119 -4.00 -6.53 4.27
N THR A 120 -4.81 -5.53 4.64
CA THR A 120 -6.26 -5.54 4.42
C THR A 120 -6.58 -5.59 2.93
N ALA A 121 -5.74 -4.97 2.10
CA ALA A 121 -5.81 -5.06 0.65
C ALA A 121 -4.42 -4.96 0.00
N ILE A 122 -4.26 -5.61 -1.14
CA ILE A 122 -3.11 -5.44 -2.04
C ILE A 122 -3.63 -4.87 -3.36
N ARG A 123 -3.09 -3.72 -3.78
CA ARG A 123 -3.45 -3.09 -5.05
C ARG A 123 -2.23 -3.03 -5.94
N GLY A 124 -2.25 -3.73 -7.06
CA GLY A 124 -1.19 -3.73 -8.06
C GLY A 124 -1.75 -4.09 -9.43
N ASN A 125 -0.95 -3.94 -10.48
CA ASN A 125 -1.33 -4.42 -11.81
C ASN A 125 -1.24 -5.97 -11.89
N ALA A 126 -1.77 -6.57 -12.96
CA ALA A 126 -1.80 -8.02 -13.12
C ALA A 126 -0.41 -8.67 -13.01
N SER A 127 0.62 -8.04 -13.58
CA SER A 127 1.99 -8.56 -13.53
C SER A 127 2.58 -8.54 -12.12
N GLU A 128 2.32 -7.47 -11.36
CA GLU A 128 2.80 -7.31 -9.98
C GLU A 128 2.11 -8.32 -9.06
N ILE A 129 0.80 -8.49 -9.19
CA ILE A 129 0.03 -9.46 -8.40
C ILE A 129 0.47 -10.89 -8.73
N ALA A 130 0.63 -11.25 -10.01
CA ALA A 130 1.12 -12.57 -10.41
C ALA A 130 2.51 -12.88 -9.81
N ALA A 131 3.41 -11.89 -9.79
CA ALA A 131 4.73 -12.03 -9.21
C ALA A 131 4.72 -12.25 -7.68
N LEU A 132 3.68 -11.79 -6.97
CA LEU A 132 3.50 -12.07 -5.54
C LEU A 132 2.92 -13.46 -5.27
N GLY A 133 2.05 -13.96 -6.14
CA GLY A 133 1.35 -15.25 -5.99
C GLY A 133 2.20 -16.51 -6.17
N GLY A 134 3.54 -16.39 -6.28
CA GLY A 134 4.45 -17.54 -6.39
C GLY A 134 4.45 -18.26 -7.74
N GLY A 135 3.61 -17.83 -8.69
CA GLY A 135 3.49 -18.42 -10.03
C GLY A 135 4.38 -17.73 -11.06
N GLY A 136 5.58 -18.27 -11.29
CA GLY A 136 6.22 -18.19 -12.60
C GLY A 136 7.17 -17.01 -12.89
N THR A 137 8.22 -17.35 -13.61
CA THR A 137 9.35 -16.54 -14.07
C THR A 137 8.97 -15.39 -14.99
N GLY A 138 9.50 -14.19 -14.68
CA GLY A 138 9.95 -13.25 -15.71
C GLY A 138 9.01 -12.09 -16.00
N GLY A 139 9.40 -10.90 -15.54
CA GLY A 139 8.88 -9.60 -15.97
C GLY A 139 9.19 -9.29 -17.43
N ARG A 140 8.57 -10.03 -18.35
CA ARG A 140 8.38 -9.64 -19.75
C ARG A 140 6.90 -9.72 -20.07
N GLY A 141 6.23 -8.57 -19.97
CA GLY A 141 5.01 -8.25 -20.70
C GLY A 141 3.78 -9.11 -20.37
N VAL A 142 3.14 -8.85 -19.23
CA VAL A 142 1.71 -9.17 -19.09
C VAL A 142 0.83 -8.10 -19.78
N ASP A 143 1.44 -6.96 -20.17
CA ASP A 143 0.78 -5.84 -20.86
C ASP A 143 0.28 -6.16 -22.29
N THR A 144 0.36 -7.40 -22.77
CA THR A 144 -0.15 -7.80 -24.11
C THR A 144 -1.01 -9.07 -24.13
N ALA A 145 -1.39 -9.64 -22.99
CA ALA A 145 -2.09 -10.94 -22.96
C ALA A 145 -3.58 -10.92 -22.53
N HIS A 146 -4.22 -9.76 -22.43
CA HIS A 146 -5.69 -9.71 -22.28
C HIS A 146 -6.29 -8.79 -23.34
N ARG A 147 -6.98 -9.37 -24.33
CA ARG A 147 -7.79 -8.61 -25.29
C ARG A 147 -9.17 -8.39 -24.66
N VAL A 148 -9.86 -7.34 -25.12
CA VAL A 148 -11.21 -6.92 -24.66
C VAL A 148 -12.28 -8.02 -24.83
N THR A 149 -11.96 -9.15 -25.45
CA THR A 149 -12.88 -10.26 -25.73
C THR A 149 -13.01 -11.29 -24.63
N ASP A 150 -12.26 -11.19 -23.53
CA ASP A 150 -12.23 -12.24 -22.51
C ASP A 150 -13.11 -11.89 -21.28
N ALA A 151 -14.26 -11.23 -21.53
CA ALA A 151 -15.31 -10.93 -20.57
C ALA A 151 -16.58 -11.74 -20.87
#